data_AF-A0A427C7Q7-F1
#
_entry.id   AF-A0A427C7Q7-F1
#
_cell.length_a   1.000
_cell.length_b   1.000
_cell.length_c   1.000
_cell.angle_alpha   90.00
_cell.angle_beta   90.00
_cell.angle_gamma   90.00
#
_symmetry.space_group_name_H-M   'P 1'
#
loop_
_entity.id
_entity.type
_entity.pdbx_description
1 polymer ?
#
loop_
_entity_poly.entity_id
_entity_poly.type
_entity_poly.pdbx_seq_one_letter_code
_entity_poly.pdbx_strand_id
1 'polypeptide(L)'
;MRPGPGLAGVTKEMVMSYPVDAFVRMSSGEAPNGTLMFLRDFWTLAAEIEVPAGPKKKSLMLTGNERGKFYDRLEGVNDIGIAIAPGVSFELRITDPTSRTADGTYPSPGAVAVTPDGRPQIWVCGPSSEHDRRGFYLNGGEVAGEEHEHRPFIYFKSYEVWLTRGGKTLSDKPLFVVGQPAA
;
A
#
# COMPACT_ATOMS: atom_id res chain seq x y z
N MET A 1 54.65 -22.78 -20.83
CA MET A 1 53.66 -22.38 -19.80
C MET A 1 52.84 -21.23 -20.37
N ARG A 2 51.55 -21.46 -20.62
CA ARG A 2 50.60 -20.40 -20.99
C ARG A 2 49.98 -19.85 -19.70
N PRO A 3 49.97 -18.53 -19.45
CA PRO A 3 49.09 -17.96 -18.43
C PRO A 3 47.64 -18.07 -18.91
N GLY A 4 46.77 -18.54 -18.01
CA GLY A 4 45.35 -18.79 -18.30
C GLY A 4 44.56 -17.51 -18.60
N PRO A 5 43.40 -17.63 -19.26
CA PRO A 5 42.52 -16.49 -19.54
C PRO A 5 41.98 -15.92 -18.23
N GLY A 6 42.17 -14.61 -18.04
CA GLY A 6 41.53 -13.86 -16.98
C GLY A 6 40.02 -13.99 -17.13
N LEU A 7 39.41 -14.75 -16.21
CA LEU A 7 37.97 -14.86 -16.11
C LEU A 7 37.39 -13.46 -15.87
N ALA A 8 36.64 -13.01 -16.87
CA ALA A 8 35.50 -12.14 -16.70
C ALA A 8 34.76 -12.56 -15.42
N GLY A 9 34.69 -11.66 -14.46
CA GLY A 9 34.24 -11.98 -13.12
C GLY A 9 33.64 -10.76 -12.45
N VAL A 10 32.35 -10.60 -12.68
CA VAL A 10 31.40 -9.90 -11.81
C VAL A 10 31.54 -8.37 -11.81
N THR A 11 30.91 -7.74 -12.81
CA THR A 11 30.31 -6.42 -12.64
C THR A 11 29.50 -6.42 -11.34
N LYS A 12 29.94 -5.57 -10.41
CA LYS A 12 29.35 -5.17 -9.13
C LYS A 12 27.87 -5.53 -8.96
N GLU A 13 27.54 -6.15 -7.83
CA GLU A 13 26.19 -6.27 -7.24
C GLU A 13 25.24 -5.16 -7.70
N MET A 14 24.32 -5.50 -8.61
CA MET A 14 23.11 -4.71 -8.79
C MET A 14 22.09 -5.16 -7.74
N VAL A 15 22.23 -4.65 -6.53
CA VAL A 15 21.10 -4.57 -5.61
C VAL A 15 20.38 -3.27 -5.94
N MET A 16 19.54 -3.28 -6.97
CA MET A 16 18.66 -2.13 -7.21
C MET A 16 17.42 -2.29 -6.32
N SER A 17 17.64 -2.12 -5.02
CA SER A 17 16.58 -1.61 -4.14
C SER A 17 16.19 -0.22 -4.63
N TYR A 18 14.93 0.17 -4.43
CA TYR A 18 14.37 1.45 -4.86
C TYR A 18 15.36 2.62 -4.70
N PRO A 19 15.43 3.56 -5.65
CA PRO A 19 16.37 4.67 -5.58
C PRO A 19 16.13 5.47 -4.30
N VAL A 20 17.20 5.84 -3.60
CA VAL A 20 17.11 6.51 -2.29
C VAL A 20 16.30 7.80 -2.36
N ASP A 21 16.36 8.50 -3.49
CA ASP A 21 15.60 9.74 -3.74
C ASP A 21 14.08 9.51 -3.90
N ALA A 22 13.62 8.25 -3.95
CA ALA A 22 12.20 7.92 -3.92
C ALA A 22 11.61 8.06 -2.53
N PHE A 23 12.43 8.32 -1.51
CA PHE A 23 12.02 8.41 -0.13
C PHE A 23 12.50 9.70 0.55
N VAL A 24 11.72 10.14 1.53
CA VAL A 24 12.05 11.25 2.41
C VAL A 24 11.72 10.87 3.85
N ARG A 25 12.44 11.45 4.82
CA ARG A 25 12.02 11.38 6.22
C ARG A 25 10.87 12.35 6.43
N MET A 26 9.83 11.90 7.13
CA MET A 26 8.62 12.69 7.34
C MET A 26 7.95 12.26 8.65
N SER A 27 7.39 13.22 9.39
CA SER A 27 6.47 12.91 10.49
C SER A 27 5.16 12.37 9.94
N SER A 28 4.58 11.38 10.60
CA SER A 28 3.28 10.83 10.19
C SER A 28 2.21 11.93 10.08
N GLY A 29 2.21 12.90 11.00
CA GLY A 29 1.27 14.03 11.04
C GLY A 29 1.34 14.93 9.81
N GLU A 30 2.51 15.03 9.19
CA GLU A 30 2.78 15.87 8.02
C GLU A 30 2.52 15.14 6.68
N ALA A 31 2.41 13.81 6.69
CA ALA A 31 2.22 13.02 5.49
C ALA A 31 0.89 13.37 4.77
N PRO A 32 0.93 13.83 3.51
CA PRO A 32 -0.28 14.03 2.73
C PRO A 32 -1.08 12.73 2.58
N ASN A 33 -2.40 12.84 2.45
CA ASN A 33 -3.24 11.69 2.12
C ASN A 33 -2.74 11.03 0.82
N GLY A 34 -2.76 9.70 0.79
CA GLY A 34 -2.21 8.89 -0.30
C GLY A 34 -0.70 8.63 -0.21
N THR A 35 -0.02 9.15 0.81
CA THR A 35 1.41 8.89 1.01
C THR A 35 1.63 7.53 1.64
N LEU A 36 2.45 6.69 1.00
CA LEU A 36 2.98 5.48 1.64
C LEU A 36 4.11 5.85 2.59
N MET A 37 4.06 5.29 3.80
CA MET A 37 5.07 5.53 4.82
C MET A 37 5.42 4.24 5.56
N PHE A 38 6.72 3.98 5.69
CA PHE A 38 7.25 2.93 6.54
C PHE A 38 7.46 3.51 7.96
N LEU A 39 6.70 2.99 8.92
CA LEU A 39 6.68 3.44 10.30
C LEU A 39 6.53 2.23 11.23
N ARG A 40 7.42 2.10 12.22
CA ARG A 40 7.40 1.04 13.24
C ARG A 40 7.26 -0.37 12.66
N ASP A 41 8.05 -0.69 11.63
CA ASP A 41 8.05 -1.98 10.92
C ASP A 41 6.82 -2.28 10.05
N PHE A 42 5.95 -1.28 9.83
CA PHE A 42 4.78 -1.39 8.97
C PHE A 42 4.87 -0.45 7.78
N TRP A 43 4.44 -0.92 6.61
CA TRP A 43 4.01 -0.05 5.53
C TRP A 43 2.59 0.42 5.82
N THR A 44 2.41 1.73 5.75
CA THR A 44 1.14 2.39 6.03
C THR A 44 0.73 3.31 4.89
N LEU A 45 -0.57 3.49 4.69
CA LEU A 45 -1.12 4.53 3.82
C LEU A 45 -1.70 5.64 4.69
N ALA A 46 -1.24 6.87 4.44
CA ALA A 46 -1.83 8.07 4.97
C ALA A 46 -3.24 8.26 4.37
N ALA A 47 -4.27 8.28 5.22
CA ALA A 47 -5.66 8.43 4.79
C ALA A 47 -6.43 9.43 5.67
N GLU A 48 -7.65 9.73 5.26
CA GLU A 48 -8.59 10.60 5.97
C GLU A 48 -10.01 10.04 5.88
N ILE A 49 -10.75 10.17 6.97
CA ILE A 49 -12.18 9.86 7.02
C ILE A 49 -12.97 11.10 7.38
N GLU A 50 -14.17 11.22 6.84
CA GLU A 50 -15.11 12.27 7.21
C GLU A 50 -15.93 11.84 8.42
N VAL A 51 -15.96 12.66 9.47
CA VAL A 51 -16.82 12.44 10.64
C VAL A 51 -17.51 13.74 11.04
N PRO A 52 -18.63 13.69 11.79
CA PRO A 52 -19.40 14.90 12.12
C PRO A 52 -18.61 16.00 12.86
N ALA A 53 -17.54 15.62 13.57
CA ALA A 53 -16.66 16.55 14.29
C ALA A 53 -15.58 17.20 13.40
N GLY A 54 -15.50 16.84 12.11
CA GLY A 54 -14.46 17.25 11.17
C GLY A 54 -13.58 16.08 10.71
N PRO A 55 -12.83 16.24 9.61
CA PRO A 55 -12.03 15.16 9.03
C PRO A 55 -10.99 14.64 10.03
N LYS A 56 -10.81 13.31 10.04
CA LYS A 56 -9.84 12.63 10.90
C LYS A 56 -8.79 11.92 10.07
N LYS A 57 -7.52 12.24 10.34
CA LYS A 57 -6.37 11.55 9.75
C LYS A 57 -6.24 10.14 10.30
N LYS A 58 -5.99 9.20 9.38
CA LYS A 58 -5.81 7.78 9.64
C LYS A 58 -4.49 7.27 9.07
N SER A 59 -4.06 6.15 9.62
CA SER A 59 -3.01 5.30 9.07
C SER A 59 -3.60 3.93 8.78
N LEU A 60 -3.60 3.53 7.51
CA LEU A 60 -4.03 2.18 7.09
C LEU A 60 -2.82 1.25 7.14
N MET A 61 -2.90 0.15 7.87
CA MET A 61 -1.82 -0.82 8.00
C MET A 61 -1.86 -1.80 6.81
N LEU A 62 -0.84 -1.75 5.95
CA LEU A 62 -0.79 -2.55 4.72
C LEU A 62 0.03 -3.84 4.88
N THR A 63 0.95 -3.88 5.84
CA THR A 63 1.81 -5.04 6.13
C THR A 63 1.81 -5.38 7.61
N GLY A 64 2.51 -6.46 7.98
CA GLY A 64 2.69 -6.89 9.37
C GLY A 64 1.46 -7.56 9.99
N ASN A 65 1.50 -7.76 11.30
CA ASN A 65 0.45 -8.42 12.07
C ASN A 65 -0.85 -7.59 12.18
N GLU A 66 -0.75 -6.27 12.05
CA GLU A 66 -1.91 -5.36 12.04
C GLU A 66 -2.48 -5.10 10.64
N ARG A 67 -2.01 -5.83 9.61
CA ARG A 67 -2.48 -5.68 8.23
C ARG A 67 -4.00 -5.70 8.15
N GLY A 68 -4.55 -4.77 7.38
CA GLY A 68 -5.98 -4.69 7.13
C GLY A 68 -6.73 -3.91 8.20
N LYS A 69 -6.02 -3.27 9.13
CA LYS A 69 -6.61 -2.38 10.13
C LYS A 69 -6.29 -0.92 9.82
N PHE A 70 -7.08 -0.01 10.36
CA PHE A 70 -6.75 1.41 10.41
C PHE A 70 -6.71 1.92 11.85
N TYR A 71 -5.88 2.93 12.08
CA TYR A 71 -5.74 3.60 13.37
C TYR A 71 -5.83 5.11 13.19
N ASP A 72 -6.17 5.81 14.27
CA ASP A 72 -5.86 7.24 14.34
C ASP A 72 -4.37 7.42 14.07
N ARG A 73 -4.05 8.48 13.31
CA ARG A 73 -2.67 8.76 12.95
C ARG A 73 -1.81 8.94 14.20
N LEU A 74 -0.64 8.31 14.17
CA LEU A 74 0.28 8.30 15.31
C LEU A 74 1.00 9.64 15.41
N GLU A 75 0.37 10.65 16.01
CA GLU A 75 0.98 11.97 16.23
C GLU A 75 1.73 11.98 17.57
N GLY A 76 3.00 12.42 17.58
CA GLY A 76 3.79 12.58 18.82
C GLY A 76 5.27 12.20 18.72
N VAL A 77 5.94 12.10 19.87
CA VAL A 77 7.38 11.77 19.94
C VAL A 77 7.63 10.36 19.39
N ASN A 78 8.48 10.24 18.37
CA ASN A 78 8.78 9.02 17.59
C ASN A 78 7.73 8.64 16.53
N ASP A 79 7.21 9.62 15.80
CA ASP A 79 6.33 9.45 14.64
C ASP A 79 7.03 9.66 13.27
N ILE A 80 8.35 9.87 13.27
CA ILE A 80 9.14 10.05 12.05
C ILE A 80 9.40 8.69 11.40
N GLY A 81 8.98 8.55 10.15
CA GLY A 81 9.24 7.37 9.33
C GLY A 81 9.88 7.72 7.99
N ILE A 82 9.85 6.75 7.07
CA ILE A 82 10.31 6.90 5.69
C ILE A 82 9.08 6.94 4.79
N ALA A 83 8.78 8.11 4.23
CA ALA A 83 7.67 8.32 3.30
C ALA A 83 8.15 8.31 1.85
N ILE A 84 7.25 8.03 0.91
CA ILE A 84 7.53 8.28 -0.51
C ILE A 84 7.74 9.77 -0.76
N ALA A 85 8.72 10.11 -1.60
CA ALA A 85 9.07 11.49 -1.91
C ALA A 85 7.98 12.19 -2.74
N PRO A 86 7.83 13.53 -2.65
CA PRO A 86 6.97 14.28 -3.57
C PRO A 86 7.25 13.95 -5.04
N GLY A 87 6.19 13.74 -5.83
CA GLY A 87 6.29 13.33 -7.24
C GLY A 87 6.53 11.83 -7.45
N VAL A 88 6.71 11.05 -6.39
CA VAL A 88 6.61 9.59 -6.41
C VAL A 88 5.18 9.18 -6.06
N SER A 89 4.62 8.30 -6.87
CA SER A 89 3.34 7.65 -6.62
C SER A 89 3.55 6.16 -6.40
N PHE A 90 2.48 5.45 -6.08
CA PHE A 90 2.50 3.99 -6.07
C PHE A 90 1.33 3.43 -6.88
N GLU A 91 1.49 2.19 -7.30
CA GLU A 91 0.44 1.41 -7.95
C GLU A 91 0.30 0.04 -7.26
N LEU A 92 -0.90 -0.52 -7.35
CA LEU A 92 -1.20 -1.87 -6.90
C LEU A 92 -1.26 -2.78 -8.12
N ARG A 93 -0.55 -3.91 -8.07
CA ARG A 93 -0.62 -4.96 -9.09
C ARG A 93 -1.21 -6.22 -8.48
N ILE A 94 -2.27 -6.75 -9.07
CA ILE A 94 -2.87 -8.01 -8.62
C ILE A 94 -1.97 -9.15 -9.10
N THR A 95 -1.46 -9.94 -8.15
CA THR A 95 -0.52 -11.04 -8.38
C THR A 95 -1.19 -12.25 -9.04
N ASP A 96 -2.40 -12.57 -8.61
CA ASP A 96 -3.22 -13.64 -9.17
C ASP A 96 -4.65 -13.11 -9.45
N PRO A 97 -4.96 -12.72 -10.71
CA PRO A 97 -6.28 -12.24 -11.08
C PRO A 97 -7.37 -13.33 -11.02
N THR A 98 -6.99 -14.61 -10.88
CA THR A 98 -7.94 -15.73 -10.75
C THR A 98 -8.35 -15.98 -9.29
N SER A 99 -7.58 -15.47 -8.32
CA SER A 99 -7.86 -15.55 -6.87
C SER A 99 -9.04 -14.68 -6.38
N ARG A 100 -9.87 -14.18 -7.31
CA ARG A 100 -11.01 -13.32 -6.99
C ARG A 100 -11.96 -14.04 -6.02
N THR A 101 -12.31 -13.37 -4.93
CA THR A 101 -13.39 -13.86 -4.06
C THR A 101 -14.67 -13.13 -4.42
N ALA A 102 -15.73 -13.88 -4.73
CA ALA A 102 -17.00 -13.35 -5.22
C ALA A 102 -18.01 -13.03 -4.10
N ASP A 103 -17.54 -12.91 -2.86
CA ASP A 103 -18.39 -12.46 -1.75
C ASP A 103 -18.63 -10.95 -1.89
N GLY A 104 -19.49 -10.60 -2.85
CA GLY A 104 -19.80 -9.25 -3.33
C GLY A 104 -20.62 -8.42 -2.36
N THR A 105 -20.61 -8.79 -1.09
CA THR A 105 -21.33 -8.08 -0.04
C THR A 105 -20.38 -7.23 0.78
N TYR A 106 -19.19 -7.76 1.15
CA TYR A 106 -18.18 -7.02 1.94
C TYR A 106 -16.75 -7.57 1.70
N PRO A 107 -15.81 -6.77 1.16
CA PRO A 107 -14.41 -7.16 1.05
C PRO A 107 -13.81 -7.56 2.40
N SER A 108 -12.92 -8.54 2.38
CA SER A 108 -12.16 -8.90 3.57
C SER A 108 -11.20 -7.77 3.97
N PRO A 109 -10.93 -7.54 5.27
CA PRO A 109 -9.89 -6.62 5.70
C PRO A 109 -8.53 -6.94 5.07
N GLY A 110 -7.81 -5.91 4.62
CA GLY A 110 -6.56 -6.02 3.90
C GLY A 110 -6.69 -6.39 2.42
N ALA A 111 -7.91 -6.55 1.89
CA ALA A 111 -8.13 -6.82 0.48
C ALA A 111 -8.12 -5.55 -0.38
N VAL A 112 -7.88 -5.75 -1.68
CA VAL A 112 -8.08 -4.72 -2.70
C VAL A 112 -9.34 -5.06 -3.48
N ALA A 113 -10.31 -4.14 -3.49
CA ALA A 113 -11.49 -4.23 -4.34
C ALA A 113 -11.28 -3.38 -5.61
N VAL A 114 -11.77 -3.87 -6.74
CA VAL A 114 -11.81 -3.14 -8.00
C VAL A 114 -13.25 -3.03 -8.45
N THR A 115 -13.72 -1.79 -8.58
CA THR A 115 -15.04 -1.43 -9.10
C THR A 115 -15.01 -1.27 -10.63
N PRO A 116 -16.18 -1.20 -11.30
CA PRO A 116 -16.24 -1.11 -12.77
C PRO A 116 -15.61 0.16 -13.36
N ASP A 117 -15.41 1.19 -12.54
CA ASP A 117 -14.68 2.41 -12.90
C ASP A 117 -13.14 2.21 -12.94
N GLY A 118 -12.67 1.01 -12.62
CA GLY A 118 -11.26 0.62 -12.66
C GLY A 118 -10.41 1.22 -11.53
N ARG A 119 -11.01 1.89 -10.54
CA ARG A 119 -10.27 2.51 -9.44
C ARG A 119 -10.10 1.51 -8.30
N PRO A 120 -8.86 1.10 -7.97
CA PRO A 120 -8.63 0.16 -6.88
C PRO A 120 -8.88 0.83 -5.52
N GLN A 121 -9.43 0.04 -4.60
CA GLN A 121 -9.79 0.44 -3.25
C GLN A 121 -9.15 -0.52 -2.25
N ILE A 122 -8.49 -0.01 -1.22
CA ILE A 122 -7.96 -0.82 -0.12
C ILE A 122 -9.03 -0.88 0.98
N TRP A 123 -9.38 -2.09 1.39
CA TRP A 123 -10.38 -2.34 2.41
C TRP A 123 -9.74 -2.69 3.74
N VAL A 124 -10.19 -2.07 4.81
CA VAL A 124 -9.65 -2.22 6.16
C VAL A 124 -10.78 -2.27 7.19
N CYS A 125 -10.45 -2.64 8.43
CA CYS A 125 -11.37 -2.57 9.57
C CYS A 125 -10.82 -1.77 10.76
N GLY A 126 -11.70 -1.36 11.66
CA GLY A 126 -11.32 -0.77 12.93
C GLY A 126 -10.58 -1.77 13.83
N PRO A 127 -9.72 -1.29 14.75
CA PRO A 127 -8.85 -2.17 15.54
C PRO A 127 -9.60 -3.08 16.52
N SER A 128 -10.84 -2.73 16.85
CA SER A 128 -11.69 -3.44 17.81
C SER A 128 -12.84 -4.20 17.16
N SER A 129 -13.04 -4.12 15.85
CA SER A 129 -14.16 -4.77 15.17
C SER A 129 -13.91 -4.97 13.68
N GLU A 130 -13.98 -6.21 13.21
CA GLU A 130 -13.95 -6.55 11.79
C GLU A 130 -15.23 -6.12 11.03
N HIS A 131 -16.24 -5.61 11.74
CA HIS A 131 -17.47 -5.08 11.16
C HIS A 131 -17.39 -3.57 10.87
N ASP A 132 -16.48 -2.82 11.50
CA ASP A 132 -16.21 -1.42 11.16
C ASP A 132 -15.32 -1.35 9.92
N ARG A 133 -15.86 -1.78 8.78
CA ARG A 133 -15.14 -1.89 7.51
C ARG A 133 -15.23 -0.60 6.72
N ARG A 134 -14.12 -0.20 6.10
CA ARG A 134 -14.02 1.01 5.29
C ARG A 134 -13.16 0.75 4.06
N GLY A 135 -13.57 1.32 2.94
CA GLY A 135 -12.80 1.34 1.70
C GLY A 135 -12.07 2.67 1.56
N PHE A 136 -10.85 2.63 1.02
CA PHE A 136 -10.05 3.82 0.73
C PHE A 136 -9.47 3.76 -0.67
N TYR A 137 -9.52 4.87 -1.39
CA TYR A 137 -8.78 5.04 -2.63
C TYR A 137 -7.28 5.19 -2.37
N LEU A 138 -6.47 5.00 -3.41
CA LEU A 138 -5.00 5.11 -3.28
C LEU A 138 -4.51 6.51 -2.93
N ASN A 139 -5.33 7.54 -3.15
CA ASN A 139 -5.06 8.92 -2.70
C ASN A 139 -5.39 9.13 -1.21
N GLY A 140 -5.79 8.09 -0.48
CA GLY A 140 -6.11 8.14 0.95
C GLY A 140 -7.51 8.67 1.28
N GLY A 141 -8.34 8.99 0.28
CA GLY A 141 -9.73 9.37 0.50
C GLY A 141 -10.61 8.16 0.78
N GLU A 142 -11.53 8.29 1.73
CA GLU A 142 -12.55 7.27 2.02
C GLU A 142 -13.52 7.11 0.85
N VAL A 143 -13.89 5.86 0.56
CA VAL A 143 -14.96 5.52 -0.40
C VAL A 143 -16.29 5.82 0.28
N ALA A 144 -17.15 6.59 -0.37
CA ALA A 144 -18.47 6.87 0.19
C ALA A 144 -19.28 5.56 0.27
N GLY A 145 -20.00 5.33 1.39
CA GLY A 145 -20.71 4.06 1.63
C GLY A 145 -21.61 3.62 0.47
N GLU A 146 -22.35 4.56 -0.14
CA GLU A 146 -23.23 4.33 -1.28
C GLU A 146 -22.50 3.83 -2.54
N GLU A 147 -21.23 4.19 -2.72
CA GLU A 147 -20.46 3.82 -3.92
C GLU A 147 -20.08 2.34 -3.92
N HIS A 148 -19.92 1.74 -2.74
CA HIS A 148 -19.55 0.34 -2.58
C HIS A 148 -20.75 -0.59 -2.46
N GLU A 149 -21.77 -0.22 -1.67
CA GLU A 149 -22.92 -1.07 -1.36
C GLU A 149 -23.83 -1.33 -2.57
N HIS A 150 -23.73 -0.50 -3.62
CA HIS A 150 -24.61 -0.57 -4.79
C HIS A 150 -23.89 -0.92 -6.10
N ARG A 151 -22.59 -1.23 -6.05
CA ARG A 151 -21.81 -1.53 -7.25
C ARG A 151 -21.15 -2.91 -7.14
N PRO A 152 -21.24 -3.75 -8.19
CA PRO A 152 -20.52 -5.01 -8.20
C PRO A 152 -19.01 -4.72 -8.14
N PHE A 153 -18.30 -5.43 -7.28
CA PHE A 153 -16.84 -5.37 -7.19
C PHE A 153 -16.26 -6.78 -7.19
N ILE A 154 -15.00 -6.87 -7.59
CA ILE A 154 -14.17 -8.05 -7.36
C ILE A 154 -13.12 -7.68 -6.34
N TYR A 155 -12.77 -8.58 -5.42
CA TYR A 155 -11.69 -8.32 -4.48
C TYR A 155 -10.62 -9.41 -4.47
N PHE A 156 -9.41 -8.96 -4.17
CA PHE A 156 -8.18 -9.74 -4.18
C PHE A 156 -7.51 -9.64 -2.82
N LYS A 157 -7.07 -10.79 -2.29
CA LYS A 157 -6.34 -10.88 -1.01
C LYS A 157 -4.82 -10.85 -1.18
N SER A 158 -4.35 -10.96 -2.42
CA SER A 158 -2.94 -10.87 -2.77
C SER A 158 -2.71 -9.78 -3.81
N TYR A 159 -1.70 -8.94 -3.56
CA TYR A 159 -1.28 -7.88 -4.46
C TYR A 159 0.15 -7.43 -4.14
N GLU A 160 0.77 -6.80 -5.11
CA GLU A 160 2.06 -6.16 -5.01
C GLU A 160 1.91 -4.65 -5.02
N VAL A 161 2.81 -3.96 -4.32
CA VAL A 161 2.90 -2.51 -4.33
C VAL A 161 4.19 -2.08 -5.00
N TRP A 162 4.09 -1.19 -5.97
CA TRP A 162 5.22 -0.71 -6.76
C TRP A 162 5.29 0.81 -6.73
N LEU A 163 6.49 1.38 -6.61
CA LEU A 163 6.66 2.83 -6.72
C LEU A 163 6.86 3.25 -8.17
N THR A 164 6.25 4.38 -8.52
CA THR A 164 6.31 4.98 -9.86
C THR A 164 6.67 6.46 -9.80
N ARG A 165 7.36 6.96 -10.82
CA ARG A 165 7.62 8.40 -11.04
C ARG A 165 7.42 8.69 -12.50
N GLY A 166 6.57 9.67 -12.83
CA GLY A 166 6.25 9.98 -14.23
C GLY A 166 5.71 8.78 -15.03
N GLY A 167 4.94 7.90 -14.39
CA GLY A 167 4.36 6.69 -15.01
C GLY A 167 5.33 5.53 -15.20
N LYS A 168 6.59 5.63 -14.75
CA LYS A 168 7.57 4.53 -14.83
C LYS A 168 7.82 3.92 -13.47
N THR A 169 7.87 2.59 -13.42
CA THR A 169 8.28 1.82 -12.24
C THR A 169 9.74 2.10 -11.87
N LEU A 170 10.02 2.25 -10.58
CA LEU A 170 11.34 2.65 -10.06
C LEU A 170 12.26 1.48 -9.69
N SER A 171 11.79 0.25 -9.79
CA SER A 171 12.46 -0.96 -9.32
C SER A 171 12.08 -2.14 -10.21
N ASP A 172 12.90 -3.19 -10.21
CA ASP A 172 12.59 -4.50 -10.82
C ASP A 172 11.83 -5.43 -9.86
N LYS A 173 11.65 -5.02 -8.61
CA LYS A 173 10.93 -5.75 -7.55
C LYS A 173 9.87 -4.88 -6.87
N PRO A 174 8.77 -5.49 -6.37
CA PRO A 174 7.77 -4.77 -5.60
C PRO A 174 8.38 -4.20 -4.31
N LEU A 175 7.85 -3.07 -3.84
CA LEU A 175 8.20 -2.46 -2.56
C LEU A 175 7.86 -3.40 -1.41
N PHE A 176 6.68 -4.02 -1.50
CA PHE A 176 6.24 -5.12 -0.67
C PHE A 176 5.15 -5.92 -1.36
N VAL A 177 4.92 -7.12 -0.85
CA VAL A 177 3.85 -8.03 -1.30
C VAL A 177 2.89 -8.24 -0.15
N VAL A 178 1.59 -8.16 -0.43
CA VAL A 178 0.53 -8.47 0.53
C VAL A 178 -0.14 -9.76 0.10
N GLY A 179 -0.36 -10.66 1.05
CA GLY A 179 -0.94 -11.98 0.80
C GLY A 179 0.03 -12.83 -0.02
N GLN A 180 0.60 -13.88 0.57
CA GLN A 180 1.41 -14.80 -0.24
C GLN A 180 0.51 -15.46 -1.30
N PRO A 181 1.02 -15.76 -2.50
CA PRO A 181 0.47 -16.89 -3.23
C PRO A 181 0.61 -18.10 -2.31
N ALA A 182 -0.49 -18.81 -2.05
CA ALA A 182 -0.39 -20.09 -1.36
C ALA A 182 0.66 -20.94 -2.12
N ALA A 183 1.64 -21.44 -1.37
CA ALA A 183 2.67 -22.35 -1.89
C ALA A 183 2.04 -23.67 -2.34
#